data_AF-A0A0C9XZU7-F1
#
_entry.id   AF-A0A0C9XZU7-F1
#
_cell.length_a   1.000
_cell.length_b   1.000
_cell.length_c   1.000
_cell.angle_alpha   90.00
_cell.angle_beta   90.00
_cell.angle_gamma   90.00
#
_symmetry.space_group_name_H-M   'P 1'
#
loop_
_entity.id
_entity.type
_entity.pdbx_description
1 polymer ?
#
loop_
_entity_poly.entity_id
_entity_poly.type
_entity_poly.pdbx_seq_one_letter_code
_entity_poly.pdbx_strand_id
1 'polypeptide(L)'
;MDNMSVSSNTNKALQEIRDLPVPLLKSAFEILIPADRAPTTAFWAPYNDKERSIGMRACLLLWTSTNFQLVPQEFQLEATVAIMTGKDSLVDVGTGYGKTLCMIIHCLLDPENLSVIISPLK
;
A
#
# COMPACT_ATOMS: atom_id res chain seq x y z
N MET A 1 26.61 -16.05 2.00
CA MET A 1 26.79 -14.95 1.04
C MET A 1 25.44 -14.67 0.36
N ASP A 2 24.35 -14.58 1.13
CA ASP A 2 22.99 -14.86 0.60
C ASP A 2 21.94 -13.75 0.82
N ASN A 3 22.26 -12.69 1.57
CA ASN A 3 21.28 -11.63 1.84
C ASN A 3 21.17 -10.58 0.72
N MET A 4 22.18 -10.46 -0.14
CA MET A 4 22.25 -9.42 -1.18
C MET A 4 21.50 -9.82 -2.46
N SER A 5 21.37 -11.12 -2.73
CA SER A 5 20.61 -11.64 -3.87
C SER A 5 19.10 -11.63 -3.61
N VAL A 6 18.67 -11.96 -2.39
CA VAL A 6 17.26 -11.93 -1.98
C VAL A 6 16.72 -10.50 -1.97
N SER A 7 17.47 -9.53 -1.39
CA SER A 7 17.05 -8.13 -1.37
C SER A 7 16.96 -7.49 -2.76
N SER A 8 17.83 -7.90 -3.68
CA SER A 8 17.78 -7.48 -5.09
C SER A 8 16.53 -8.03 -5.79
N ASN A 9 16.17 -9.29 -5.54
CA ASN A 9 15.00 -9.91 -6.16
C ASN A 9 13.68 -9.34 -5.63
N THR A 10 13.59 -9.10 -4.32
CA THR A 10 12.40 -8.45 -3.72
C THR A 10 12.22 -7.03 -4.24
N ASN A 11 13.29 -6.22 -4.32
CA ASN A 11 13.19 -4.88 -4.89
C ASN A 11 12.73 -4.89 -6.35
N LYS A 12 13.23 -5.85 -7.15
CA LYS A 12 12.78 -6.03 -8.54
C LYS A 12 11.29 -6.35 -8.61
N ALA A 13 10.79 -7.30 -7.82
CA ALA A 13 9.37 -7.65 -7.81
C ALA A 13 8.49 -6.47 -7.37
N LEU A 14 8.91 -5.70 -6.35
CA LEU A 14 8.19 -4.50 -5.94
C LEU A 14 8.18 -3.44 -7.03
N GLN A 15 9.28 -3.28 -7.77
CA GLN A 15 9.35 -2.35 -8.89
C GLN A 15 8.45 -2.77 -10.06
N GLU A 16 8.41 -4.07 -10.39
CA GLU A 16 7.48 -4.61 -11.39
C GLU A 16 6.02 -4.32 -11.01
N ILE A 17 5.67 -4.42 -9.71
CA ILE A 17 4.35 -4.03 -9.22
C ILE A 17 4.14 -2.53 -9.34
N ARG A 18 5.14 -1.65 -9.20
CA ARG A 18 4.99 -0.20 -9.38
C ARG A 18 4.75 0.19 -10.83
N ASP A 19 5.42 -0.49 -11.75
CA ASP A 19 5.37 -0.21 -13.18
C ASP A 19 4.19 -0.90 -13.88
N LEU A 20 3.47 -1.76 -13.15
CA LEU A 20 2.36 -2.54 -13.71
C LEU A 20 1.27 -1.61 -14.29
N PRO A 21 0.91 -1.76 -15.59
CA PRO A 21 -0.15 -0.98 -16.22
C PRO A 21 -1.50 -1.18 -15.52
N VAL A 22 -2.33 -0.13 -15.48
CA VAL A 22 -3.64 -0.15 -14.79
C VAL A 22 -4.55 -1.33 -15.18
N PRO A 23 -4.66 -1.74 -16.46
CA PRO A 23 -5.48 -2.89 -16.82
C PRO A 23 -4.98 -4.21 -16.17
N LEU A 24 -3.66 -4.41 -16.14
CA LEU A 24 -3.05 -5.61 -15.54
C LEU A 24 -3.06 -5.54 -14.01
N LEU A 25 -2.99 -4.34 -13.44
CA LEU A 25 -3.04 -4.10 -12.01
C LEU A 25 -4.35 -4.63 -11.40
N LYS A 26 -5.48 -4.33 -12.04
CA LYS A 26 -6.79 -4.80 -11.57
C LYS A 26 -6.86 -6.32 -11.57
N SER A 27 -6.44 -6.96 -12.67
CA SER A 27 -6.44 -8.43 -12.77
C SER A 27 -5.50 -9.06 -11.74
N ALA A 28 -4.31 -8.50 -11.53
CA ALA A 28 -3.37 -8.98 -10.52
C ALA A 28 -3.95 -8.87 -9.11
N PHE A 29 -4.60 -7.75 -8.79
CA PHE A 29 -5.28 -7.54 -7.52
C PHE A 29 -6.38 -8.59 -7.28
N GLU A 30 -7.26 -8.81 -8.26
CA GLU A 30 -8.36 -9.79 -8.16
C GLU A 30 -7.88 -11.24 -8.04
N ILE A 31 -6.74 -11.58 -8.64
CA ILE A 31 -6.15 -12.93 -8.60
C ILE A 31 -5.37 -13.18 -7.30
N LEU A 32 -4.58 -12.19 -6.84
CA LEU A 32 -3.59 -12.38 -5.78
C LEU A 32 -4.09 -12.03 -4.39
N ILE A 33 -5.02 -11.08 -4.27
CA ILE A 33 -5.53 -10.64 -2.98
C ILE A 33 -6.74 -11.53 -2.60
N PRO A 34 -6.69 -12.24 -1.47
CA PRO A 34 -7.82 -13.05 -1.01
C PRO A 34 -9.08 -12.21 -0.80
N ALA A 35 -10.22 -12.71 -1.27
CA ALA A 35 -11.50 -11.98 -1.22
C ALA A 35 -11.95 -11.64 0.22
N ASP A 36 -11.56 -12.44 1.21
CA ASP A 36 -11.83 -12.22 2.64
C ASP A 36 -10.96 -11.12 3.26
N ARG A 37 -9.90 -10.70 2.57
CA ARG A 37 -8.98 -9.63 3.01
C ARG A 37 -9.02 -8.39 2.13
N ALA A 38 -9.62 -8.48 0.95
CA ALA A 38 -9.74 -7.38 0.02
C ALA A 38 -10.66 -6.27 0.58
N PRO A 39 -10.37 -4.99 0.33
CA PRO A 39 -11.30 -3.90 0.61
C PRO A 39 -12.63 -4.10 -0.09
N THR A 40 -13.70 -3.70 0.58
CA THR A 40 -15.08 -3.93 0.13
C THR A 40 -15.42 -3.14 -1.13
N THR A 41 -16.43 -3.58 -1.87
CA THR A 41 -16.97 -2.79 -2.99
C THR A 41 -17.47 -1.41 -2.53
N ALA A 42 -18.02 -1.32 -1.32
CA ALA A 42 -18.48 -0.07 -0.73
C ALA A 42 -17.32 0.92 -0.53
N PHE A 43 -16.16 0.43 -0.07
CA PHE A 43 -14.96 1.25 0.06
C PHE A 43 -14.50 1.86 -1.28
N TRP A 44 -14.60 1.13 -2.39
CA TRP A 44 -14.16 1.63 -3.70
C TRP A 44 -15.15 2.58 -4.39
N ALA A 45 -16.41 2.61 -3.93
CA ALA A 45 -17.48 3.39 -4.54
C ALA A 45 -17.16 4.90 -4.71
N PRO A 46 -16.60 5.62 -3.71
CA PRO A 46 -16.30 7.04 -3.83
C PRO A 46 -15.06 7.38 -4.67
N TYR A 47 -14.19 6.41 -4.94
CA TYR A 47 -12.90 6.65 -5.60
C TYR A 47 -12.99 6.56 -7.12
N ASN A 48 -12.29 7.47 -7.81
CA ASN A 48 -12.10 7.38 -9.26
C ASN A 48 -11.04 6.32 -9.65
N ASP A 49 -10.87 6.06 -10.94
CA ASP A 49 -9.97 5.01 -11.43
C ASP A 49 -8.50 5.24 -11.04
N LYS A 50 -8.05 6.51 -10.99
CA LYS A 50 -6.69 6.85 -10.54
C LYS A 50 -6.52 6.50 -9.07
N GLU A 51 -7.46 6.89 -8.21
CA GLU A 51 -7.44 6.61 -6.77
C GLU A 51 -7.54 5.11 -6.48
N ARG A 52 -8.41 4.39 -7.20
CA ARG A 52 -8.49 2.93 -7.13
C ARG A 52 -7.16 2.27 -7.50
N SER A 53 -6.50 2.76 -8.54
CA SER A 53 -5.20 2.22 -8.95
C SER A 53 -4.13 2.41 -7.85
N ILE A 54 -4.14 3.54 -7.14
CA ILE A 54 -3.24 3.76 -5.99
C ILE A 54 -3.52 2.72 -4.90
N GLY A 55 -4.79 2.55 -4.51
CA GLY A 55 -5.18 1.59 -3.47
C GLY A 55 -4.86 0.14 -3.83
N MET A 56 -5.14 -0.30 -5.06
CA MET A 56 -4.83 -1.66 -5.53
C MET A 56 -3.32 -1.91 -5.54
N ARG A 57 -2.53 -0.93 -6.00
CA ARG A 57 -1.07 -1.01 -6.00
C ARG A 57 -0.52 -1.07 -4.58
N ALA A 58 -1.06 -0.29 -3.65
CA ALA A 58 -0.71 -0.34 -2.23
C ALA A 58 -0.97 -1.74 -1.64
N CYS A 59 -2.11 -2.35 -1.96
CA CYS A 59 -2.44 -3.70 -1.52
C CYS A 59 -1.43 -4.72 -2.03
N LEU A 60 -1.12 -4.71 -3.33
CA LEU A 60 -0.16 -5.67 -3.92
C LEU A 60 1.26 -5.48 -3.37
N LEU A 61 1.70 -4.24 -3.18
CA LEU A 61 3.02 -3.93 -2.61
C LEU A 61 3.13 -4.38 -1.16
N LEU A 62 2.13 -4.10 -0.32
CA LEU A 62 2.14 -4.55 1.08
C LEU A 62 2.04 -6.08 1.15
N TRP A 63 1.17 -6.68 0.35
CA TRP A 63 1.02 -8.13 0.26
C TRP A 63 2.36 -8.79 -0.09
N THR A 64 3.04 -8.30 -1.12
CA THR A 64 4.32 -8.86 -1.58
C THR A 64 5.45 -8.62 -0.57
N SER A 65 5.57 -7.40 -0.04
CA SER A 65 6.63 -7.05 0.92
C SER A 65 6.50 -7.76 2.27
N THR A 66 5.30 -8.22 2.62
CA THR A 66 5.02 -8.94 3.85
C THR A 66 4.98 -10.46 3.66
N ASN A 67 5.50 -10.97 2.55
CA ASN A 67 5.43 -12.40 2.20
C ASN A 67 4.00 -12.94 2.24
N PHE A 68 3.08 -12.20 1.64
CA PHE A 68 1.68 -12.56 1.45
C PHE A 68 0.89 -12.69 2.76
N GLN A 69 1.17 -11.80 3.72
CA GLN A 69 0.54 -11.84 5.04
C GLN A 69 -0.45 -10.69 5.28
N LEU A 70 -0.16 -9.49 4.79
CA LEU A 70 -0.94 -8.30 5.12
C LEU A 70 -1.55 -7.64 3.88
N VAL A 71 -2.80 -7.23 4.03
CA VAL A 71 -3.50 -6.30 3.14
C VAL A 71 -3.87 -5.07 3.97
N PRO A 72 -3.71 -3.84 3.43
CA PRO A 72 -4.07 -2.63 4.17
C PRO A 72 -5.55 -2.64 4.57
N GLN A 73 -5.86 -2.20 5.78
CA GLN A 73 -7.24 -1.94 6.18
C GLN A 73 -7.77 -0.71 5.43
N GLU A 74 -9.09 -0.60 5.28
CA GLU A 74 -9.73 0.46 4.51
C GLU A 74 -9.29 1.86 4.98
N PHE A 75 -9.29 2.16 6.28
CA PHE A 75 -8.83 3.46 6.80
C PHE A 75 -7.35 3.76 6.47
N GLN A 76 -6.51 2.73 6.36
CA GLN A 76 -5.10 2.88 5.97
C GLN A 76 -4.99 3.23 4.49
N LEU A 77 -5.87 2.67 3.65
CA LEU A 77 -5.98 3.03 2.25
C LEU A 77 -6.57 4.42 2.06
N GLU A 78 -7.56 4.85 2.85
CA GLU A 78 -8.08 6.22 2.81
C GLU A 78 -6.95 7.23 3.03
N ALA A 79 -6.16 7.02 4.10
CA ALA A 79 -5.00 7.87 4.39
C ALA A 79 -3.96 7.82 3.26
N THR A 80 -3.66 6.63 2.75
CA THR A 80 -2.70 6.45 1.65
C THR A 80 -3.14 7.18 0.38
N VAL A 81 -4.41 7.00 -0.04
CA VAL A 81 -4.94 7.65 -1.24
C VAL A 81 -4.96 9.17 -1.08
N ALA A 82 -5.32 9.68 0.10
CA ALA A 82 -5.25 11.11 0.41
C ALA A 82 -3.81 11.65 0.21
N ILE A 83 -2.82 11.04 0.86
CA ILE A 83 -1.40 11.44 0.76
C ILE A 83 -0.92 11.41 -0.69
N MET A 84 -1.17 10.31 -1.39
CA MET A 84 -0.72 10.11 -2.79
C MET A 84 -1.45 10.99 -3.81
N THR A 85 -2.54 11.64 -3.40
CA THR A 85 -3.26 12.64 -4.20
C THR A 85 -2.97 14.07 -3.75
N GLY A 86 -1.99 14.27 -2.87
CA GLY A 86 -1.56 15.59 -2.40
C GLY A 86 -2.50 16.22 -1.37
N LYS A 87 -3.27 15.40 -0.64
CA LYS A 87 -4.17 15.83 0.42
C LYS A 87 -3.58 15.49 1.80
N ASP A 88 -3.82 16.36 2.76
CA ASP A 88 -3.55 16.06 4.17
C ASP A 88 -4.56 15.04 4.71
N SER A 89 -4.14 14.27 5.71
CA SER A 89 -5.01 13.27 6.38
C SER A 89 -4.85 13.36 7.89
N LEU A 90 -6.00 13.37 8.59
CA LEU A 90 -6.08 13.22 10.05
C LEU A 90 -6.68 11.85 10.35
N VAL A 91 -5.87 10.97 10.94
CA VAL A 91 -6.28 9.61 11.29
C VAL A 91 -6.40 9.49 12.81
N ASP A 92 -7.64 9.42 13.29
CA ASP A 92 -7.94 9.18 14.70
C ASP A 92 -8.38 7.73 14.92
N VAL A 93 -7.43 6.90 15.35
CA VAL A 93 -7.68 5.49 15.69
C VAL A 93 -6.85 5.07 16.89
N GLY A 94 -7.35 4.09 17.66
CA GLY A 94 -6.69 3.55 18.84
C GLY A 94 -5.30 2.96 18.56
N THR A 95 -4.50 2.77 19.61
CA THR A 95 -3.23 2.01 19.53
C THR A 95 -3.50 0.55 19.15
N GLY A 96 -2.56 -0.10 18.45
CA GLY A 96 -2.72 -1.49 18.01
C GLY A 96 -3.51 -1.70 16.70
N TYR A 97 -4.17 -0.66 16.18
CA TYR A 97 -4.93 -0.73 14.91
C TYR A 97 -4.05 -0.64 13.65
N GLY A 98 -2.73 -0.47 13.80
CA GLY A 98 -1.80 -0.45 12.67
C GLY A 98 -1.57 0.92 12.03
N LYS A 99 -1.70 2.03 12.79
CA LYS A 99 -1.41 3.39 12.31
C LYS A 99 -0.04 3.55 11.64
N THR A 100 0.95 2.79 12.10
CA THR A 100 2.30 2.78 11.49
C THR A 100 2.23 2.43 10.01
N LEU A 101 1.30 1.58 9.57
CA LEU A 101 1.12 1.26 8.16
C LEU A 101 0.72 2.51 7.35
N CYS A 102 -0.12 3.40 7.89
CA CYS A 102 -0.47 4.66 7.23
C CYS A 102 0.77 5.53 6.94
N MET A 103 1.81 5.44 7.77
CA MET A 103 3.05 6.24 7.65
C MET A 103 4.09 5.64 6.70
N ILE A 104 3.92 4.38 6.26
CA ILE A 104 4.93 3.68 5.46
C ILE A 104 4.41 3.20 4.10
N ILE A 105 3.10 3.00 3.93
CA ILE A 105 2.55 2.48 2.67
C ILE A 105 2.86 3.43 1.50
N HIS A 106 2.77 4.74 1.71
CA HIS A 106 3.10 5.71 0.66
C HIS A 106 4.58 5.65 0.23
N CYS A 107 5.51 5.31 1.14
CA CYS A 107 6.91 5.06 0.80
C CYS A 107 7.10 3.77 -0.01
N LEU A 108 6.20 2.77 0.15
CA LEU A 108 6.21 1.60 -0.71
C LEU A 108 5.75 1.96 -2.12
N LEU A 109 4.76 2.83 -2.25
CA LEU A 109 4.24 3.29 -3.55
C LEU A 109 5.24 4.16 -4.30
N ASP A 110 5.87 5.11 -3.60
CA ASP A 110 6.85 6.02 -4.15
C ASP A 110 8.14 5.97 -3.31
N PRO A 111 9.10 5.11 -3.69
CA PRO A 111 10.34 4.91 -2.94
C PRO A 111 11.33 6.08 -3.09
N GLU A 112 11.10 7.00 -4.03
CA GLU A 112 11.95 8.18 -4.22
C GLU A 112 11.54 9.35 -3.31
N ASN A 113 10.32 9.29 -2.74
CA ASN A 113 9.85 10.29 -1.79
C ASN A 113 10.47 10.14 -0.40
N LEU A 114 10.76 11.28 0.23
CA LEU A 114 11.20 11.37 1.61
C LEU A 114 10.00 11.43 2.57
N SER A 115 9.96 10.51 3.55
CA SER A 115 9.00 10.56 4.66
C SER A 115 9.71 10.90 5.97
N VAL A 116 9.13 11.84 6.72
CA VAL A 116 9.63 12.24 8.03
C VAL A 116 8.57 11.90 9.08
N ILE A 117 8.91 10.96 9.96
CA ILE A 117 8.04 10.54 11.07
C ILE A 117 8.53 11.23 12.34
N ILE A 118 7.66 12.05 12.94
CA ILE A 118 7.94 12.76 14.19
C ILE A 118 7.15 12.08 15.30
N SER A 119 7.85 11.58 16.32
CA SER A 119 7.29 10.96 17.51
C SER A 119 7.74 11.72 18.75
N PRO A 120 6.88 11.93 19.77
CA PRO A 120 7.29 12.48 21.05
C PRO A 120 8.13 11.48 21.88
N LEU A 121 8.14 10.21 21.50
CA LEU A 121 8.95 9.16 22.11
C LEU A 121 10.34 9.14 21.45
N LYS A 122 11.38 9.14 22.29
CA LYS A 122 12.78 8.97 21.89
C LYS A 122 13.14 7.50 21.72
#